data_AF-A0AAD8PGJ3-F1
#
_entry.id   AF-A0AAD8PGJ3-F1
#
_cell.length_a   1.000
_cell.length_b   1.000
_cell.length_c   1.000
_cell.angle_alpha   90.00
_cell.angle_beta   90.00
_cell.angle_gamma   90.00
#
_symmetry.space_group_name_H-M   'P 1'
#
loop_
_entity.id
_entity.type
_entity.pdbx_description
1 polymer ?
#
loop_
_entity_poly.entity_id
_entity_poly.type
_entity_poly.pdbx_seq_one_letter_code
_entity_poly.pdbx_strand_id
1 'polypeptide(L)'
;MERDAREKSNSYNDVNEDTATAKLNLDNLDFSAQASLLLDHFAAITEYVRTRDKLKRDKGAHPLSQIKLTSKLTGRIQQARADLDVLANIYQKIVTTRRYRKRYTEEEIKNLEDTLHNLESQLSSYESSKLGTPKGAKTRSNVTFNVPETQCTFSASFIQLFPVSPEEEAIANENIKKWRQRDEHFDSQLEEIGEAVERIGNVAVTIGERATEQASKAIDTMTKVQNTTADLAVISQEIKRVLIRQRGIEFTMRIGIITLFLLVLSLFIFFLHKTIHGREKWP
;
A
#
# COMPACT_ATOMS: atom_id res chain seq x y z
N MET A 1 24.22 13.97 -19.03
CA MET A 1 22.79 13.77 -19.31
C MET A 1 22.42 12.29 -19.56
N GLU A 2 23.15 11.54 -20.37
CA GLU A 2 22.78 10.16 -20.74
C GLU A 2 22.85 9.13 -19.58
N ARG A 3 23.77 9.32 -18.61
CA ARG A 3 23.84 8.46 -17.40
C ARG A 3 22.67 8.68 -16.42
N ASP A 4 22.18 9.91 -16.28
CA ASP A 4 21.05 10.21 -15.40
C ASP A 4 19.72 9.72 -15.96
N ALA A 5 19.59 9.62 -17.29
CA ALA A 5 18.41 9.05 -17.94
C ALA A 5 18.31 7.53 -17.74
N ARG A 6 19.43 6.80 -17.86
CA ARG A 6 19.48 5.35 -17.62
C ARG A 6 19.23 4.96 -16.15
N GLU A 7 19.69 5.76 -15.20
CA GLU A 7 19.40 5.49 -13.77
C GLU A 7 17.93 5.74 -13.40
N LYS A 8 17.26 6.71 -14.04
CA LYS A 8 15.83 6.96 -13.82
C LYS A 8 14.96 5.82 -14.37
N SER A 9 15.30 5.26 -15.54
CA SER A 9 14.53 4.13 -16.09
C SER A 9 14.67 2.86 -15.24
N ASN A 10 15.86 2.58 -14.70
CA ASN A 10 16.06 1.41 -13.82
C ASN A 10 15.28 1.53 -12.50
N SER A 11 15.27 2.71 -11.88
CA SER A 11 14.55 2.90 -10.61
C SER A 11 13.02 2.83 -10.75
N TYR A 12 12.48 3.07 -11.94
CA TYR A 12 11.03 3.03 -12.19
C TYR A 12 10.55 1.63 -12.58
N ASN A 13 11.39 0.86 -13.29
CA ASN A 13 11.10 -0.52 -13.63
C ASN A 13 11.11 -1.44 -12.40
N ASP A 14 12.04 -1.22 -11.48
CA ASP A 14 12.18 -1.99 -10.22
C ASP A 14 10.91 -1.91 -9.35
N VAL A 15 10.29 -0.72 -9.28
CA VAL A 15 9.06 -0.49 -8.48
C VAL A 15 7.83 -1.19 -9.11
N ASN A 16 7.76 -1.24 -10.44
CA ASN A 16 6.63 -1.87 -11.13
C ASN A 16 6.67 -3.40 -11.09
N GLU A 17 7.87 -3.99 -11.08
CA GLU A 17 8.07 -5.44 -11.00
C GLU A 17 7.73 -5.98 -9.60
N ASP A 18 8.19 -5.28 -8.56
CA ASP A 18 7.90 -5.64 -7.17
C ASP A 18 6.40 -5.56 -6.85
N THR A 19 5.70 -4.53 -7.36
CA THR A 19 4.26 -4.37 -7.13
C THR A 19 3.42 -5.44 -7.85
N ALA A 20 3.87 -5.93 -9.01
CA ALA A 20 3.25 -7.07 -9.68
C ALA A 20 3.47 -8.37 -8.89
N THR A 21 4.68 -8.55 -8.37
CA THR A 21 5.05 -9.71 -7.53
C THR A 21 4.25 -9.73 -6.22
N ALA A 22 4.10 -8.59 -5.56
CA ALA A 22 3.30 -8.46 -4.34
C ALA A 22 1.82 -8.81 -4.55
N LYS A 23 1.24 -8.42 -5.69
CA LYS A 23 -0.13 -8.83 -6.07
C LYS A 23 -0.25 -10.33 -6.27
N LEU A 24 0.70 -10.94 -6.97
CA LEU A 24 0.72 -12.38 -7.21
C LEU A 24 0.86 -13.16 -5.88
N ASN A 25 1.69 -12.68 -4.96
CA ASN A 25 1.84 -13.27 -3.62
C ASN A 25 0.55 -13.15 -2.79
N LEU A 26 -0.17 -12.02 -2.90
CA LEU A 26 -1.45 -11.83 -2.24
C LEU A 26 -2.54 -12.78 -2.75
N ASP A 27 -2.55 -13.05 -4.05
CA ASP A 27 -3.50 -13.98 -4.68
C ASP A 27 -3.20 -15.43 -4.29
N ASN A 28 -1.90 -15.79 -4.20
CA ASN A 28 -1.45 -17.12 -3.78
C ASN A 28 -1.41 -17.33 -2.26
N LEU A 29 -1.55 -16.26 -1.47
CA LEU A 29 -1.36 -16.25 -0.02
C LEU A 29 0.03 -16.75 0.41
N ASP A 30 1.05 -16.43 -0.38
CA ASP A 30 2.42 -16.84 -0.09
C ASP A 30 3.09 -15.86 0.87
N PHE A 31 2.92 -16.12 2.17
CA PHE A 31 3.50 -15.31 3.23
C PHE A 31 5.03 -15.31 3.17
N SER A 32 5.66 -16.46 2.88
CA SER A 32 7.11 -16.58 2.89
C SER A 32 7.74 -15.80 1.74
N ALA A 33 7.15 -15.86 0.53
CA ALA A 33 7.63 -15.09 -0.61
C ALA A 33 7.51 -13.58 -0.36
N GLN A 34 6.39 -13.12 0.21
CA GLN A 34 6.19 -11.72 0.53
C GLN A 34 7.12 -11.24 1.66
N ALA A 35 7.40 -12.07 2.66
CA ALA A 35 8.36 -11.76 3.71
C ALA A 35 9.79 -11.66 3.17
N SER A 36 10.17 -12.51 2.22
CA SER A 36 11.48 -12.42 1.54
C SER A 36 11.65 -11.11 0.79
N LEU A 37 10.63 -10.69 0.05
CA LEU A 37 10.64 -9.42 -0.69
C LEU A 37 10.81 -8.21 0.26
N LEU A 38 10.16 -8.24 1.43
CA LEU A 38 10.36 -7.23 2.47
C LEU A 38 11.79 -7.22 3.04
N LEU A 39 12.39 -8.39 3.25
CA LEU A 39 13.78 -8.49 3.70
C LEU A 39 14.75 -7.92 2.67
N ASP A 40 14.50 -8.13 1.37
CA ASP A 40 15.29 -7.53 0.30
C ASP A 40 15.17 -6.00 0.31
N HIS A 41 13.98 -5.46 0.56
CA HIS A 41 13.80 -4.02 0.77
C HIS A 41 14.57 -3.50 1.99
N PHE A 42 14.57 -4.23 3.11
CA PHE A 42 15.34 -3.84 4.29
C PHE A 42 16.86 -3.88 4.05
N ALA A 43 17.35 -4.86 3.29
CA ALA A 43 18.75 -4.91 2.87
C ALA A 43 19.12 -3.68 2.04
N ALA A 44 18.30 -3.33 1.04
CA ALA A 44 18.50 -2.14 0.20
C ALA A 44 18.41 -0.83 1.02
N ILE A 45 17.44 -0.70 1.93
CA ILE A 45 17.30 0.44 2.83
C ILE A 45 18.55 0.59 3.69
N THR A 46 19.08 -0.51 4.25
CA THR A 46 20.31 -0.51 5.06
C THR A 46 21.51 -0.04 4.25
N GLU A 47 21.63 -0.48 3.00
CA GLU A 47 22.69 -0.04 2.09
C GLU A 47 22.57 1.46 1.77
N TYR A 48 21.36 1.95 1.50
CA TYR A 48 21.12 3.37 1.27
C TYR A 48 21.40 4.23 2.50
N VAL A 49 21.08 3.76 3.71
CA VAL A 49 21.45 4.46 4.95
C VAL A 49 22.97 4.52 5.09
N ARG A 50 23.69 3.40 4.88
CA ARG A 50 25.16 3.37 4.95
C ARG A 50 25.82 4.30 3.94
N THR A 51 25.35 4.29 2.69
CA THR A 51 25.88 5.17 1.64
C THR A 51 25.57 6.64 1.96
N ARG A 52 24.39 6.96 2.47
CA ARG A 52 24.03 8.32 2.92
C ARG A 52 24.97 8.81 4.00
N ASP A 53 25.25 7.97 4.98
CA ASP A 53 26.08 8.34 6.12
C ASP A 53 27.56 8.48 5.72
N LYS A 54 28.04 7.72 4.72
CA LYS A 54 29.34 7.96 4.08
C LYS A 54 29.38 9.31 3.38
N LEU A 55 28.38 9.62 2.55
CA LEU A 55 28.27 10.91 1.86
C LEU A 55 28.15 12.12 2.81
N LYS A 56 27.59 11.94 4.01
CA LYS A 56 27.54 12.99 5.03
C LYS A 56 28.92 13.27 5.64
N ARG A 57 29.81 12.29 5.69
CA ARG A 57 31.18 12.45 6.21
C ARG A 57 32.10 13.10 5.19
N ASP A 58 31.84 12.88 3.90
CA ASP A 58 32.60 13.47 2.81
C ASP A 58 32.20 14.93 2.58
N LYS A 59 32.99 15.86 3.15
CA LYS A 59 32.76 17.32 3.03
C LYS A 59 32.81 17.86 1.59
N GLY A 60 33.39 17.09 0.65
CA GLY A 60 33.44 17.41 -0.78
C GLY A 60 32.29 16.85 -1.61
N ALA A 61 31.37 16.08 -1.01
CA ALA A 61 30.24 15.52 -1.72
C ALA A 61 29.19 16.60 -2.02
N HIS A 62 28.71 16.63 -3.26
CA HIS A 62 27.72 17.62 -3.69
C HIS A 62 26.38 17.40 -2.96
N PRO A 63 25.73 18.43 -2.37
CA PRO A 63 24.49 18.27 -1.60
C PRO A 63 23.35 17.60 -2.38
N LEU A 64 23.31 17.77 -3.70
CA LEU A 64 22.34 17.11 -4.58
C LEU A 64 22.40 15.57 -4.51
N SER A 65 23.59 15.00 -4.29
CA SER A 65 23.75 13.54 -4.18
C SER A 65 23.12 13.00 -2.88
N GLN A 66 23.21 13.76 -1.79
CA GLN A 66 22.54 13.43 -0.53
C GLN A 66 21.01 13.52 -0.67
N ILE A 67 20.51 14.52 -1.39
CA ILE A 67 19.08 14.70 -1.67
C ILE A 67 18.54 13.54 -2.53
N LYS A 68 19.23 13.19 -3.63
CA LYS A 68 18.86 12.08 -4.52
C LYS A 68 18.78 10.75 -3.75
N LEU A 69 19.77 10.48 -2.92
CA LEU A 69 19.82 9.25 -2.12
C LEU A 69 18.73 9.23 -1.03
N THR A 70 18.46 10.36 -0.38
CA THR A 70 17.39 10.48 0.62
C THR A 70 16.01 10.29 -0.01
N SER A 71 15.81 10.78 -1.24
CA SER A 71 14.60 10.54 -2.02
C SER A 71 14.42 9.06 -2.35
N LYS A 72 15.47 8.38 -2.85
CA LYS A 72 15.45 6.93 -3.11
C LYS A 72 15.14 6.12 -1.84
N LEU A 73 15.79 6.45 -0.72
CA LEU A 73 15.55 5.84 0.58
C LEU A 73 14.08 6.00 1.01
N THR A 74 13.52 7.20 0.84
CA THR A 74 12.11 7.48 1.15
C THR A 74 11.17 6.65 0.29
N GLY A 75 11.44 6.57 -1.02
CA GLY A 75 10.66 5.74 -1.95
C GLY A 75 10.65 4.28 -1.53
N ARG A 76 11.82 3.71 -1.21
CA ARG A 76 11.89 2.32 -0.76
C ARG A 76 11.23 2.05 0.59
N ILE A 77 11.34 2.96 1.56
CA ILE A 77 10.61 2.84 2.83
C ILE A 77 9.09 2.81 2.57
N GLN A 78 8.60 3.68 1.69
CA GLN A 78 7.19 3.74 1.37
C GLN A 78 6.69 2.49 0.63
N GLN A 79 7.52 1.92 -0.24
CA GLN A 79 7.21 0.66 -0.90
C GLN A 79 7.21 -0.52 0.07
N ALA A 80 8.22 -0.64 0.94
CA ALA A 80 8.25 -1.64 2.00
C ALA A 80 7.02 -1.55 2.91
N ARG A 81 6.48 -0.34 3.14
CA ARG A 81 5.23 -0.16 3.87
C ARG A 81 4.02 -0.75 3.13
N ALA A 82 3.89 -0.47 1.84
CA ALA A 82 2.83 -1.05 1.02
C ALA A 82 2.92 -2.59 0.99
N ASP A 83 4.13 -3.15 0.88
CA ASP A 83 4.34 -4.60 0.88
C ASP A 83 4.09 -5.25 2.25
N LEU A 84 4.31 -4.51 3.34
CA LEU A 84 3.96 -4.91 4.70
C LEU A 84 2.43 -4.94 4.90
N ASP A 85 1.70 -3.98 4.34
CA ASP A 85 0.23 -4.03 4.33
C ASP A 85 -0.29 -5.25 3.56
N VAL A 86 0.36 -5.63 2.45
CA VAL A 86 0.06 -6.86 1.72
C VAL A 86 0.33 -8.10 2.60
N LEU A 87 1.48 -8.15 3.27
CA LEU A 87 1.82 -9.26 4.17
C LEU A 87 0.82 -9.39 5.33
N ALA A 88 0.41 -8.28 5.94
CA ALA A 88 -0.62 -8.25 6.98
C ALA A 88 -1.97 -8.75 6.45
N ASN A 89 -2.35 -8.40 5.22
CA ASN A 89 -3.55 -8.91 4.57
C ASN A 89 -3.48 -10.42 4.31
N ILE A 90 -2.31 -10.95 3.90
CA ILE A 90 -2.11 -12.39 3.73
C ILE A 90 -2.29 -13.10 5.08
N TYR A 91 -1.63 -12.63 6.14
CA TYR A 91 -1.78 -13.16 7.49
C TYR A 91 -3.25 -13.17 7.93
N GLN A 92 -3.95 -12.04 7.78
CA GLN A 92 -5.34 -11.92 8.17
C GLN A 92 -6.24 -12.90 7.38
N LYS A 93 -6.00 -13.08 6.08
CA LYS A 93 -6.73 -14.07 5.27
C LYS A 93 -6.47 -15.51 5.73
N ILE A 94 -5.23 -15.84 6.12
CA ILE A 94 -4.87 -17.16 6.65
C ILE A 94 -5.62 -17.44 7.96
N VAL A 95 -5.63 -16.49 8.89
CA VAL A 95 -6.26 -16.62 10.22
C VAL A 95 -7.78 -16.70 10.12
N THR A 96 -8.40 -15.83 9.32
CA THR A 96 -9.86 -15.73 9.21
C THR A 96 -10.48 -16.85 8.38
N THR A 97 -9.78 -17.33 7.34
CA THR A 97 -10.31 -18.33 6.43
C THR A 97 -10.07 -19.75 6.96
N ARG A 98 -11.14 -20.43 7.38
CA ARG A 98 -11.08 -21.80 7.93
C ARG A 98 -10.35 -22.81 7.03
N ARG A 99 -10.41 -22.64 5.70
CA ARG A 99 -9.71 -23.53 4.74
C ARG A 99 -8.19 -23.41 4.85
N TYR A 100 -7.68 -22.18 4.99
CA TYR A 100 -6.25 -21.91 5.08
C TYR A 100 -5.73 -22.14 6.49
N ARG A 101 -6.47 -21.73 7.52
CA ARG A 101 -6.12 -21.99 8.93
C ARG A 101 -5.86 -23.47 9.22
N LYS A 102 -6.58 -24.41 8.59
CA LYS A 102 -6.35 -25.86 8.75
C LYS A 102 -5.00 -26.36 8.21
N ARG A 103 -4.33 -25.59 7.36
CA ARG A 103 -3.02 -25.94 6.79
C ARG A 103 -1.86 -25.56 7.71
N TYR A 104 -2.13 -24.75 8.73
CA TYR A 104 -1.12 -24.25 9.66
C TYR A 104 -1.41 -24.76 11.07
N THR A 105 -0.35 -25.08 11.78
CA THR A 105 -0.37 -25.34 13.22
C THR A 105 -0.50 -24.03 14.00
N GLU A 106 -0.92 -24.11 15.27
CA GLU A 106 -0.99 -22.92 16.12
C GLU A 106 0.38 -22.27 16.34
N GLU A 107 1.44 -23.09 16.41
CA GLU A 107 2.83 -22.62 16.52
C GLU A 107 3.27 -21.87 15.25
N GLU A 108 2.94 -22.39 14.06
CA GLU A 108 3.23 -21.69 12.81
C GLU A 108 2.48 -20.36 12.72
N ILE A 109 1.19 -20.31 13.09
CA ILE A 109 0.42 -19.07 13.08
C ILE A 109 1.06 -18.03 14.00
N LYS A 110 1.51 -18.45 15.20
CA LYS A 110 2.23 -17.58 16.12
C LYS A 110 3.56 -17.10 15.54
N ASN A 111 4.33 -17.98 14.89
CA ASN A 111 5.57 -17.60 14.23
C ASN A 111 5.35 -16.58 13.10
N LEU A 112 4.24 -16.69 12.35
CA LEU A 112 3.86 -15.71 11.31
C LEU A 112 3.55 -14.34 11.94
N GLU A 113 2.83 -14.32 13.06
CA GLU A 113 2.53 -13.10 13.83
C GLU A 113 3.80 -12.44 14.37
N ASP A 114 4.68 -13.23 14.99
CA ASP A 114 5.97 -12.76 15.52
C ASP A 114 6.85 -12.20 14.38
N THR A 115 6.84 -12.84 13.22
CA THR A 115 7.56 -12.37 12.02
C THR A 115 7.00 -11.04 11.53
N LEU A 116 5.67 -10.93 11.43
CA LEU A 116 5.01 -9.69 11.01
C LEU A 116 5.36 -8.53 11.96
N HIS A 117 5.28 -8.77 13.27
CA HIS A 117 5.58 -7.75 14.28
C HIS A 117 7.06 -7.32 14.25
N ASN A 118 7.98 -8.28 14.04
CA ASN A 118 9.40 -7.97 13.88
C ASN A 118 9.67 -7.10 12.65
N LEU A 119 9.08 -7.44 11.50
CA LEU A 119 9.22 -6.65 10.27
C LEU A 119 8.62 -5.25 10.43
N GLU A 120 7.48 -5.10 11.12
CA GLU A 120 6.86 -3.82 11.42
C GLU A 120 7.75 -2.95 12.34
N SER A 121 8.32 -3.56 13.39
CA SER A 121 9.27 -2.91 14.30
C SER A 121 10.51 -2.40 13.55
N GLN A 122 11.08 -3.24 12.67
CA GLN A 122 12.21 -2.86 11.83
C GLN A 122 11.88 -1.69 10.91
N LEU A 123 10.74 -1.72 10.21
CA LEU A 123 10.31 -0.63 9.34
C LEU A 123 10.13 0.68 10.13
N SER A 124 9.50 0.62 11.30
CA SER A 124 9.33 1.78 12.19
C SER A 124 10.68 2.38 12.64
N SER A 125 11.70 1.54 12.86
CA SER A 125 13.05 2.01 13.19
C SER A 125 13.69 2.81 12.03
N TYR A 126 13.44 2.44 10.78
CA TYR A 126 13.93 3.18 9.62
C TYR A 126 13.16 4.49 9.41
N GLU A 127 11.86 4.50 9.65
CA GLU A 127 11.03 5.71 9.59
C GLU A 127 11.43 6.74 10.66
N SER A 128 11.67 6.29 11.89
CA SER A 128 12.15 7.17 12.96
C SER A 128 13.59 7.67 12.71
N SER A 129 14.45 6.85 12.08
CA SER A 129 15.79 7.26 11.64
C SER A 129 15.76 8.32 10.52
N LYS A 130 14.75 8.29 9.63
CA LYS A 130 14.54 9.30 8.59
C LYS A 130 14.34 10.71 9.19
N LEU A 131 13.73 10.78 10.37
CA LEU A 131 13.43 12.01 11.09
C LEU A 131 14.58 12.54 11.94
N GLY A 132 15.81 11.99 11.80
CA GLY A 132 17.04 12.41 12.46
C GLY A 132 17.12 13.91 12.65
N THR A 133 16.48 14.38 13.72
CA THR A 133 16.41 15.77 14.09
C THR A 133 17.81 16.02 14.57
N PRO A 134 18.52 17.05 14.07
CA PRO A 134 19.78 17.40 14.67
C PRO A 134 19.49 17.75 16.13
N LYS A 135 19.75 16.82 17.05
CA LYS A 135 20.06 17.10 18.46
C LYS A 135 21.44 17.76 18.45
N GLY A 136 21.49 18.94 17.84
CA GLY A 136 22.62 19.83 17.79
C GLY A 136 22.01 21.18 18.07
N ALA A 137 22.20 21.64 19.29
CA ALA A 137 21.79 22.95 19.75
C ALA A 137 22.08 23.99 18.66
N LYS A 138 21.01 24.66 18.18
CA LYS A 138 21.16 25.96 17.53
C LYS A 138 21.65 26.93 18.61
N THR A 139 22.94 26.89 18.93
CA THR A 139 23.63 28.08 19.38
C THR A 139 23.57 29.03 18.20
N ARG A 140 22.60 29.95 18.22
CA ARG A 140 22.62 31.12 17.36
C ARG A 140 23.89 31.89 17.71
N SER A 141 24.99 31.60 17.03
CA SER A 141 26.07 32.57 16.93
C SER A 141 25.51 33.70 16.07
N ASN A 142 25.05 34.75 16.73
CA ASN A 142 24.90 36.06 16.10
C ASN A 142 26.31 36.46 15.63
N VAL A 143 26.66 36.10 14.40
CA VAL A 143 27.78 36.72 13.70
C VAL A 143 27.26 38.08 13.28
N THR A 144 27.44 39.06 14.16
CA THR A 144 27.37 40.47 13.82
C THR A 144 28.45 40.74 12.78
N PHE A 145 28.03 40.93 11.54
CA PHE A 145 28.89 41.41 10.48
C PHE A 145 29.16 42.89 10.76
N ASN A 146 30.21 43.20 11.51
CA ASN A 146 30.77 44.55 11.52
C ASN A 146 31.43 44.73 10.16
N VAL A 147 30.67 45.25 9.20
CA VAL A 147 31.23 45.94 8.03
C VAL A 147 32.07 47.08 8.61
N PRO A 148 33.39 47.12 8.42
CA PRO A 148 34.12 48.36 8.66
C PRO A 148 33.53 49.36 7.66
N GLU A 149 32.91 50.43 8.16
CA GLU A 149 32.65 51.64 7.39
C GLU A 149 34.00 52.28 7.00
N THR A 150 34.80 51.59 6.20
CA THR A 150 35.71 52.27 5.29
C THR A 150 34.82 52.94 4.27
N GLN A 151 34.65 54.23 4.47
CA GLN A 151 34.12 55.21 3.53
C GLN A 151 34.68 54.93 2.12
N CYS A 152 33.96 54.12 1.34
CA CYS A 152 33.99 54.27 -0.10
C CYS A 152 32.98 55.37 -0.41
N THR A 153 33.40 56.61 -0.20
CA THR A 153 32.89 57.74 -0.98
C THR A 153 33.22 57.42 -2.44
N PHE A 154 32.29 56.73 -3.10
CA PHE A 154 32.32 56.51 -4.54
C PHE A 154 32.08 57.87 -5.20
N SER A 155 33.14 58.67 -5.23
CA SER A 155 33.19 59.92 -5.97
C SER A 155 33.01 59.56 -7.44
N ALA A 156 31.95 60.09 -8.05
CA ALA A 156 31.66 59.97 -9.48
C ALA A 156 32.77 60.57 -10.39
N SER A 157 33.89 61.01 -9.83
CA SER A 157 35.07 61.50 -10.55
C SER A 157 36.19 60.45 -10.75
N PHE A 158 36.02 59.20 -10.31
CA PHE A 158 37.03 58.13 -10.52
C PHE A 158 36.63 57.08 -11.59
N ILE A 159 35.82 57.46 -12.60
CA ILE A 159 35.50 56.57 -13.75
C ILE A 159 36.26 56.96 -15.03
N GLN A 160 37.20 57.91 -14.96
CA GLN A 160 37.90 58.45 -16.16
C GLN A 160 39.42 58.22 -16.18
N LEU A 161 39.94 57.07 -15.75
CA LEU A 161 41.41 56.89 -15.78
C LEU A 161 42.01 55.67 -16.47
N PHE A 162 41.21 54.82 -17.13
CA PHE A 162 41.79 53.88 -18.08
C PHE A 162 40.94 53.88 -19.35
N PRO A 163 41.50 54.25 -20.51
CA PRO A 163 40.84 53.94 -21.76
C PRO A 163 40.72 52.42 -21.81
N VAL A 164 39.49 51.93 -21.63
CA VAL A 164 39.15 50.52 -21.86
C VAL A 164 39.71 50.19 -23.24
N SER A 165 40.61 49.20 -23.27
CA SER A 165 41.18 48.77 -24.55
C SER A 165 40.01 48.42 -25.48
N PRO A 166 40.04 48.79 -26.78
CA PRO A 166 38.96 48.42 -27.70
C PRO A 166 38.70 46.89 -27.73
N GLU A 167 39.67 46.06 -27.33
CA GLU A 167 39.48 44.63 -27.08
C GLU A 167 38.63 44.33 -25.83
N GLU A 168 38.84 45.04 -24.72
CA GLU A 168 38.07 44.85 -23.49
C GLU A 168 36.61 45.30 -23.65
N GLU A 169 36.37 46.34 -24.45
CA GLU A 169 35.01 46.82 -24.78
C GLU A 169 34.28 45.82 -25.69
N ALA A 170 35.00 45.18 -26.62
CA ALA A 170 34.45 44.11 -27.45
C ALA A 170 34.11 42.86 -26.63
N ILE A 171 34.97 42.47 -25.69
CA ILE A 171 34.74 41.32 -24.78
C ILE A 171 33.56 41.61 -23.84
N ALA A 172 33.46 42.82 -23.29
CA ALA A 172 32.34 43.22 -22.45
C ALA A 172 31.01 43.16 -23.21
N ASN A 173 30.97 43.67 -24.44
CA ASN A 173 29.78 43.60 -25.30
C ASN A 173 29.41 42.17 -25.69
N GLU A 174 30.39 41.29 -25.95
CA GLU A 174 30.13 39.88 -26.22
C GLU A 174 29.53 39.17 -25.00
N ASN A 175 30.04 39.46 -23.79
CA ASN A 175 29.53 38.91 -22.55
C ASN A 175 28.11 39.39 -22.24
N ILE A 176 27.82 40.68 -22.45
CA ILE A 176 26.47 41.24 -22.31
C ILE A 176 25.49 40.54 -23.28
N LYS A 177 25.92 40.30 -24.53
CA LYS A 177 25.10 39.57 -25.51
C LYS A 177 24.84 38.12 -25.08
N LYS A 178 25.85 37.41 -24.58
CA LYS A 178 25.70 36.04 -24.02
C LYS A 178 24.76 36.02 -22.82
N TRP A 179 24.80 37.05 -21.98
CA TRP A 179 23.92 37.15 -20.82
C TRP A 179 22.48 37.38 -21.23
N ARG A 180 22.25 38.29 -22.18
CA ARG A 180 20.90 38.53 -22.73
C ARG A 180 20.30 37.30 -23.39
N GLN A 181 21.09 36.53 -24.14
CA GLN A 181 20.64 35.26 -24.73
C GLN A 181 20.30 34.19 -23.68
N ARG A 182 21.04 34.14 -22.56
CA ARG A 182 20.69 33.24 -21.46
C ARG A 182 19.41 33.66 -20.76
N ASP A 183 19.20 34.95 -20.53
CA ASP A 183 17.98 35.46 -19.89
C ASP A 183 16.76 35.12 -20.75
N GLU A 184 16.83 35.35 -22.06
CA GLU A 184 15.77 35.00 -23.00
C GLU A 184 15.46 33.49 -22.98
N HIS A 185 16.49 32.66 -22.81
CA HIS A 185 16.30 31.21 -22.65
C HIS A 185 15.70 30.83 -21.29
N PHE A 186 16.07 31.52 -20.21
CA PHE A 186 15.50 31.31 -18.89
C PHE A 186 14.03 31.73 -18.83
N ASP A 187 13.67 32.84 -19.46
CA ASP A 187 12.28 33.30 -19.55
C ASP A 187 11.42 32.30 -20.32
N SER A 188 11.94 31.76 -21.44
CA SER A 188 11.27 30.69 -22.19
C SER A 188 11.08 29.40 -21.36
N GLN A 189 12.08 29.02 -20.55
CA GLN A 189 11.94 27.87 -19.65
C GLN A 189 10.93 28.11 -18.53
N LEU A 190 10.86 29.34 -18.00
CA LEU A 190 9.88 29.73 -16.98
C LEU A 190 8.45 29.67 -17.53
N GLU A 191 8.25 30.11 -18.76
CA GLU A 191 6.96 30.01 -19.46
C GLU A 191 6.54 28.55 -19.65
N GLU A 192 7.44 27.68 -20.13
CA GLU A 192 7.16 26.25 -20.29
C GLU A 192 6.83 25.55 -18.97
N ILE A 193 7.52 25.92 -17.87
CA ILE A 193 7.21 25.44 -16.52
C ILE A 193 5.82 25.91 -16.08
N GLY A 194 5.47 27.17 -16.35
CA GLY A 194 4.14 27.72 -16.06
C GLY A 194 3.02 26.90 -16.72
N GLU A 195 3.15 26.63 -18.03
CA GLU A 195 2.20 25.79 -18.76
C GLU A 195 2.16 24.33 -18.26
N ALA A 196 3.32 23.77 -17.87
CA ALA A 196 3.37 22.43 -17.30
C ALA A 196 2.64 22.36 -15.96
N VAL A 197 2.81 23.36 -15.09
CA VAL A 197 2.12 23.46 -13.80
C VAL A 197 0.61 23.61 -14.01
N GLU A 198 0.17 24.42 -14.96
CA GLU A 198 -1.26 24.57 -15.28
C GLU A 198 -1.87 23.25 -15.77
N ARG A 199 -1.18 22.52 -16.66
CA ARG A 199 -1.59 21.18 -17.09
C ARG A 199 -1.68 20.20 -15.92
N ILE A 200 -0.72 20.22 -14.99
CA ILE A 200 -0.75 19.39 -13.79
C ILE A 200 -1.96 19.78 -12.91
N GLY A 201 -2.24 21.07 -12.75
CA GLY A 201 -3.40 21.57 -12.03
C GLY A 201 -4.71 21.02 -12.59
N ASN A 202 -4.88 21.08 -13.91
CA ASN A 202 -6.06 20.56 -14.60
C ASN A 202 -6.22 19.04 -14.40
N VAL A 203 -5.14 18.28 -14.53
CA VAL A 203 -5.14 16.83 -14.28
C VAL A 203 -5.48 16.52 -12.82
N ALA A 204 -4.96 17.29 -11.87
CA ALA A 204 -5.25 17.10 -10.45
C ALA A 204 -6.75 17.32 -10.13
N VAL A 205 -7.38 18.33 -10.74
CA VAL A 205 -8.84 18.54 -10.63
C VAL A 205 -9.61 17.35 -11.19
N THR A 206 -9.25 16.87 -12.38
CA THR A 206 -9.90 15.69 -13.00
C THR A 206 -9.73 14.43 -12.15
N ILE A 207 -8.56 14.23 -11.54
CA ILE A 207 -8.33 13.11 -10.61
C ILE A 207 -9.22 13.26 -9.38
N GLY A 208 -9.32 14.47 -8.82
CA GLY A 208 -10.19 14.76 -7.68
C GLY A 208 -11.66 14.41 -7.97
N GLU A 209 -12.18 14.86 -9.12
CA GLU A 209 -13.55 14.55 -9.56
C GLU A 209 -13.78 13.05 -9.79
N ARG A 210 -12.82 12.35 -10.39
CA ARG A 210 -12.93 10.89 -10.57
C ARG A 210 -12.87 10.14 -9.24
N ALA A 211 -12.05 10.62 -8.31
CA ALA A 211 -11.94 10.02 -6.98
C ALA A 211 -13.26 10.19 -6.19
N THR A 212 -13.90 11.36 -6.26
CA THR A 212 -15.21 11.57 -5.62
C THR A 212 -16.31 10.74 -6.27
N GLU A 213 -16.31 10.61 -7.61
CA GLU A 213 -17.24 9.74 -8.33
C GLU A 213 -17.07 8.25 -7.94
N GLN A 214 -15.82 7.78 -7.84
CA GLN A 214 -15.52 6.41 -7.41
C GLN A 214 -15.92 6.17 -5.96
N ALA A 215 -15.70 7.13 -5.06
CA ALA A 215 -16.12 7.03 -3.67
C ALA A 215 -17.65 6.91 -3.55
N SER A 216 -18.39 7.70 -4.34
CA SER A 216 -19.86 7.60 -4.41
C SER A 216 -20.33 6.22 -4.88
N LYS A 217 -19.75 5.72 -5.98
CA LYS A 217 -20.05 4.37 -6.50
C LYS A 217 -19.74 3.26 -5.49
N ALA A 218 -18.67 3.41 -4.71
CA ALA A 218 -18.30 2.46 -3.67
C ALA A 218 -19.34 2.43 -2.54
N ILE A 219 -19.84 3.59 -2.11
CA ILE A 219 -20.90 3.70 -1.10
C ILE A 219 -22.20 3.05 -1.60
N ASP A 220 -22.60 3.33 -2.84
CA ASP A 220 -23.77 2.69 -3.46
C ASP A 220 -23.63 1.17 -3.53
N THR A 221 -22.44 0.69 -3.90
CA THR A 221 -22.15 -0.75 -3.98
C THR A 221 -22.21 -1.39 -2.60
N MET A 222 -21.64 -0.74 -1.58
CA MET A 222 -21.70 -1.21 -0.19
C MET A 222 -23.15 -1.30 0.29
N THR A 223 -23.98 -0.31 -0.03
CA THR A 223 -25.41 -0.31 0.31
C THR A 223 -26.15 -1.46 -0.36
N LYS A 224 -25.88 -1.73 -1.65
CA LYS A 224 -26.44 -2.90 -2.36
C LYS A 224 -26.01 -4.22 -1.71
N VAL A 225 -24.73 -4.36 -1.37
CA VAL A 225 -24.21 -5.55 -0.68
C VAL A 225 -24.89 -5.77 0.67
N GLN A 226 -25.09 -4.71 1.46
CA GLN A 226 -25.81 -4.79 2.73
C GLN A 226 -27.25 -5.27 2.53
N ASN A 227 -27.98 -4.71 1.55
CA ASN A 227 -29.34 -5.13 1.24
C ASN A 227 -29.39 -6.60 0.79
N THR A 228 -28.53 -7.01 -0.14
CA THR A 228 -28.46 -8.41 -0.59
C THR A 228 -28.08 -9.38 0.54
N THR A 229 -27.23 -8.95 1.47
CA THR A 229 -26.86 -9.75 2.65
C THR A 229 -28.05 -9.92 3.60
N ALA A 230 -28.84 -8.86 3.78
CA ALA A 230 -30.08 -8.93 4.57
C ALA A 230 -31.10 -9.89 3.92
N ASP A 231 -31.29 -9.78 2.60
CA ASP A 231 -32.19 -10.68 1.84
C ASP A 231 -31.73 -12.15 1.93
N LEU A 232 -30.43 -12.41 1.79
CA LEU A 232 -29.84 -13.74 1.98
C LEU A 232 -30.09 -14.29 3.39
N ALA A 233 -30.02 -13.44 4.42
CA ALA A 233 -30.31 -13.84 5.79
C ALA A 233 -31.78 -14.24 5.96
N VAL A 234 -32.71 -13.51 5.35
CA VAL A 234 -34.15 -13.83 5.34
C VAL A 234 -34.39 -15.17 4.63
N ILE A 235 -33.85 -15.36 3.43
CA ILE A 235 -33.98 -16.61 2.66
C ILE A 235 -33.39 -17.79 3.43
N SER A 236 -32.23 -17.60 4.09
CA SER A 236 -31.61 -18.63 4.93
C SER A 236 -32.51 -19.05 6.11
N GLN A 237 -33.20 -18.09 6.74
CA GLN A 237 -34.18 -18.39 7.78
C GLN A 237 -35.40 -19.14 7.23
N GLU A 238 -35.88 -18.79 6.04
CA GLU A 238 -36.99 -19.51 5.40
C GLU A 238 -36.62 -20.95 5.06
N ILE A 239 -35.44 -21.19 4.48
CA ILE A 239 -34.93 -22.53 4.21
C ILE A 239 -34.85 -23.35 5.49
N LYS A 240 -34.36 -22.76 6.59
CA LYS A 240 -34.33 -23.44 7.90
C LYS A 240 -35.74 -23.81 8.37
N ARG A 241 -36.73 -22.92 8.24
CA ARG A 241 -38.12 -23.24 8.62
C ARG A 241 -38.69 -24.38 7.78
N VAL A 242 -38.44 -24.37 6.47
CA VAL A 242 -38.87 -25.44 5.56
C VAL A 242 -38.24 -26.78 5.94
N LEU A 243 -36.93 -26.81 6.21
CA LEU A 243 -36.24 -28.03 6.64
C LEU A 243 -36.77 -28.58 7.98
N ILE A 244 -37.05 -27.71 8.96
CA ILE A 244 -37.66 -28.12 10.23
C ILE A 244 -39.04 -28.72 10.00
N ARG A 245 -39.86 -28.08 9.15
CA ARG A 245 -41.20 -28.58 8.81
C ARG A 245 -41.14 -29.93 8.08
N GLN A 246 -40.23 -30.07 7.12
CA GLN A 246 -40.01 -31.33 6.41
C GLN A 246 -39.61 -32.44 7.38
N ARG A 247 -38.66 -32.18 8.29
CA ARG A 247 -38.24 -33.16 9.32
C ARG A 247 -39.41 -33.57 10.21
N GLY A 248 -40.28 -32.63 10.60
CA GLY A 248 -41.50 -32.92 11.36
C GLY A 248 -42.47 -33.82 10.58
N ILE A 249 -42.70 -33.54 9.30
CA ILE A 249 -43.56 -34.36 8.43
C ILE A 249 -42.98 -35.76 8.27
N GLU A 250 -41.69 -35.89 7.99
CA GLU A 250 -41.00 -37.18 7.87
C GLU A 250 -41.12 -38.00 9.15
N PHE A 251 -40.95 -37.37 10.32
CA PHE A 251 -41.09 -38.04 11.61
C PHE A 251 -42.52 -38.53 11.85
N THR A 252 -43.52 -37.68 11.61
CA THR A 252 -44.94 -38.04 11.74
C THR A 252 -45.33 -39.16 10.77
N MET A 253 -44.85 -39.11 9.52
CA MET A 253 -45.05 -40.18 8.53
C MET A 253 -44.43 -41.51 8.99
N ARG A 254 -43.19 -41.49 9.50
CA ARG A 254 -42.52 -42.68 10.03
C ARG A 254 -43.32 -43.31 11.18
N ILE A 255 -43.79 -42.49 12.12
CA ILE A 255 -44.65 -42.98 13.22
C ILE A 255 -45.95 -43.55 12.66
N GLY A 256 -46.62 -42.86 11.73
CA GLY A 256 -47.86 -43.33 11.12
C GLY A 256 -47.71 -44.69 10.46
N ILE A 257 -46.62 -44.92 9.72
CA ILE A 257 -46.31 -46.21 9.08
C ILE A 257 -46.10 -47.31 10.12
N ILE A 258 -45.33 -47.03 11.19
CA ILE A 258 -45.10 -48.00 12.27
C ILE A 258 -46.41 -48.38 12.96
N THR A 259 -47.25 -47.40 13.27
CA THR A 259 -48.55 -47.63 13.92
C THR A 259 -49.48 -48.44 13.04
N LEU A 260 -49.52 -48.14 11.72
CA LEU A 260 -50.31 -48.91 10.75
C LEU A 260 -49.84 -50.37 10.69
N PHE A 261 -48.53 -50.59 10.65
CA PHE A 261 -47.94 -51.93 10.64
C PHE A 261 -48.33 -52.74 11.89
N LEU A 262 -48.25 -52.13 13.07
CA LEU A 262 -48.66 -52.77 14.33
C LEU A 262 -50.16 -53.13 14.34
N LEU A 263 -51.00 -52.29 13.76
CA LEU A 263 -52.45 -52.51 13.67
C LEU A 263 -52.75 -53.72 12.77
N VAL A 264 -52.14 -53.78 11.59
CA VAL A 264 -52.26 -54.92 10.67
C VAL A 264 -51.74 -56.21 11.31
N LEU A 265 -50.60 -56.16 11.99
CA LEU A 265 -50.04 -57.31 12.70
C LEU A 265 -50.96 -57.81 13.82
N SER A 266 -51.54 -56.90 14.60
CA SER A 266 -52.48 -57.24 15.67
C SER A 266 -53.74 -57.91 15.13
N LEU A 267 -54.32 -57.37 14.04
CA LEU A 267 -55.46 -57.99 13.35
C LEU A 267 -55.10 -59.37 12.81
N PHE A 268 -53.91 -59.52 12.22
CA PHE A 268 -53.45 -60.81 11.71
C PHE A 268 -53.33 -61.86 12.82
N ILE A 269 -52.72 -61.51 13.96
CA ILE A 269 -52.63 -62.39 15.14
C ILE A 269 -54.02 -62.75 15.66
N PHE A 270 -54.95 -61.79 15.74
CA PHE A 270 -56.33 -62.04 16.14
C PHE A 270 -57.03 -63.02 15.21
N PHE A 271 -56.88 -62.86 13.89
CA PHE A 271 -57.42 -63.80 12.90
C PHE A 271 -56.82 -65.21 13.03
N LEU A 272 -55.51 -65.32 13.24
CA LEU A 272 -54.85 -66.61 13.50
C LEU A 272 -55.37 -67.27 14.77
N HIS A 273 -55.50 -66.52 15.86
CA HIS A 273 -56.02 -67.03 17.11
C HIS A 273 -57.46 -67.53 16.97
N LYS A 274 -58.31 -66.76 16.28
CA LYS A 274 -59.70 -67.13 15.98
C LYS A 274 -59.80 -68.37 15.09
N THR A 275 -58.93 -68.51 14.09
CA THR A 275 -58.94 -69.69 13.20
C THR A 275 -58.43 -70.95 13.88
N ILE A 276 -57.42 -70.86 14.75
CA ILE A 276 -56.92 -72.01 15.54
C ILE A 276 -57.97 -72.46 16.55
N HIS A 277 -58.47 -71.56 17.40
CA HIS A 277 -59.48 -71.90 18.41
C HIS A 277 -60.85 -72.24 17.81
N GLY A 278 -61.14 -71.76 16.59
CA GLY A 278 -62.35 -72.14 15.86
C GLY A 278 -62.32 -73.59 15.38
N ARG A 279 -61.14 -74.16 15.09
CA ARG A 279 -61.00 -75.58 14.69
C ARG A 279 -61.16 -76.55 15.85
N GLU A 280 -60.78 -76.18 17.07
CA GLU A 280 -60.93 -77.05 18.25
C GLU A 280 -62.40 -77.27 18.67
N LYS A 281 -63.35 -76.50 18.13
CA LYS A 281 -64.79 -76.61 18.45
C LYS A 281 -65.61 -77.45 17.47
N TRP A 282 -64.98 -78.13 16.51
CA TRP A 282 -65.66 -79.07 15.62
C TRP A 282 -65.12 -80.48 15.86
N PRO A 283 -65.87 -81.37 16.54
CA PRO A 283 -65.59 -82.81 16.58
C PRO A 283 -65.84 -83.49 15.24
#